data_AF-A0A1V6QH49-F1
#
_entry.id   AF-A0A1V6QH49-F1
#
_cell.length_a   1.000
_cell.length_b   1.000
_cell.length_c   1.000
_cell.angle_alpha   90.00
_cell.angle_beta   90.00
_cell.angle_gamma   90.00
#
_symmetry.space_group_name_H-M   'P 1'
#
loop_
_entity.id
_entity.type
_entity.pdbx_description
1 polymer ?
#
loop_
_entity_poly.entity_id
_entity_poly.type
_entity_poly.pdbx_seq_one_letter_code
_entity_poly.pdbx_strand_id
1 'polypeptide(L)'
;MARGPELPPHVRERICELKRSAKWGAKRIQKHAYPHIPLSTIHYTLRQETKRSHGISMPRLGGPRKLTEEDRDRVYDAIQSRPDITREDLLAEVDYKVKAHSIWRLTYEMGLRKWRKMNRPYLTPIYAAKRLNWALTYRHFTPEDWKRVFWSDETTVERG
;
A
#
# COMPACT_ATOMS: atom_id res chain seq x y z
N MET A 1 17.58 -34.35 9.36
CA MET A 1 17.50 -34.28 7.89
C MET A 1 16.81 -32.97 7.51
N ALA A 2 17.38 -32.20 6.59
CA ALA A 2 16.73 -31.00 6.07
C ALA A 2 15.42 -31.36 5.38
N ARG A 3 14.35 -30.58 5.58
CA ARG A 3 13.09 -30.78 4.87
C ARG A 3 13.30 -30.37 3.40
N GLY A 4 12.88 -31.24 2.49
CA GLY A 4 12.93 -30.98 1.05
C GLY A 4 11.98 -29.87 0.60
N PRO A 5 12.06 -29.47 -0.68
CA PRO A 5 11.19 -28.44 -1.25
C PRO A 5 9.70 -28.84 -1.17
N GLU A 6 8.82 -27.85 -1.21
CA GLU A 6 7.38 -28.10 -1.26
C GLU A 6 6.98 -28.84 -2.54
N LEU A 7 6.03 -29.78 -2.45
CA LEU A 7 5.50 -30.46 -3.63
C LEU A 7 4.90 -29.44 -4.62
N PRO A 8 5.07 -29.62 -5.94
CA PRO A 8 4.40 -28.77 -6.92
C PRO A 8 2.86 -28.82 -6.77
N PRO A 9 2.13 -27.72 -7.05
CA PRO A 9 0.67 -27.68 -6.90
C PRO A 9 -0.06 -28.80 -7.65
N HIS A 10 0.34 -29.09 -8.90
CA HIS A 10 -0.26 -30.16 -9.72
C HIS A 10 -0.09 -31.56 -9.10
N VAL A 11 1.04 -31.82 -8.41
CA VAL A 11 1.26 -33.09 -7.71
C VAL A 11 0.32 -33.20 -6.51
N ARG A 12 0.12 -32.11 -5.77
CA ARG A 12 -0.81 -32.09 -4.63
C ARG A 12 -2.25 -32.30 -5.10
N GLU A 13 -2.63 -31.65 -6.18
CA GLU A 13 -3.96 -31.79 -6.78
C GLU A 13 -4.20 -33.22 -7.27
N ARG A 14 -3.21 -33.83 -7.94
CA ARG A 14 -3.31 -35.22 -8.39
C ARG A 14 -3.43 -36.22 -7.22
N ILE A 15 -2.70 -35.99 -6.12
CA ILE A 15 -2.84 -36.78 -4.88
C ILE A 15 -4.28 -36.68 -4.34
N CYS A 16 -4.83 -35.48 -4.29
CA CYS A 16 -6.19 -35.21 -3.86
C CYS A 16 -7.24 -35.84 -4.80
N GLU A 17 -7.03 -35.76 -6.12
CA GLU A 17 -7.89 -36.37 -7.13
C GLU A 17 -7.93 -37.90 -7.02
N LEU A 18 -6.76 -38.55 -6.82
CA LEU A 18 -6.69 -40.00 -6.58
C LEU A 18 -7.46 -40.42 -5.31
N LYS A 19 -7.51 -39.54 -4.31
CA LYS A 19 -8.31 -39.77 -3.10
C LYS A 19 -9.82 -39.55 -3.35
N ARG A 20 -10.20 -38.50 -4.08
CA ARG A 20 -11.60 -38.12 -4.35
C ARG A 20 -12.27 -39.04 -5.37
N SER A 21 -11.67 -39.19 -6.55
CA SER A 21 -12.26 -39.90 -7.69
C SER A 21 -12.02 -41.40 -7.61
N ALA A 22 -10.77 -41.82 -7.38
CA ALA A 22 -10.39 -43.23 -7.37
C ALA A 22 -10.55 -43.89 -5.99
N LYS A 23 -10.88 -43.13 -4.94
CA LYS A 23 -11.03 -43.58 -3.54
C LYS A 23 -9.79 -44.30 -2.99
N TRP A 24 -8.59 -43.97 -3.47
CA TRP A 24 -7.36 -44.63 -3.01
C TRP A 24 -6.99 -44.22 -1.57
N GLY A 25 -6.51 -45.18 -0.78
CA GLY A 25 -5.89 -44.91 0.51
C GLY A 25 -4.48 -44.35 0.34
N ALA A 26 -3.99 -43.56 1.31
CA ALA A 26 -2.68 -42.91 1.21
C ALA A 26 -1.50 -43.86 1.01
N LYS A 27 -1.51 -45.05 1.64
CA LYS A 27 -0.51 -46.10 1.41
C LYS A 27 -0.51 -46.59 -0.04
N ARG A 28 -1.69 -46.70 -0.66
CA ARG A 28 -1.85 -47.10 -2.06
C ARG A 28 -1.35 -46.01 -3.01
N ILE A 29 -1.67 -44.74 -2.71
CA ILE A 29 -1.16 -43.58 -3.45
C ILE A 29 0.37 -43.53 -3.40
N GLN A 30 0.97 -43.74 -2.23
CA GLN A 30 2.43 -43.80 -2.10
C GLN A 30 3.02 -44.95 -2.92
N LYS A 31 2.51 -46.17 -2.73
CA LYS A 31 3.07 -47.37 -3.36
C LYS A 31 3.00 -47.35 -4.89
N HIS A 32 1.90 -46.84 -5.46
CA HIS A 32 1.64 -46.96 -6.89
C HIS A 32 1.79 -45.67 -7.71
N ALA A 33 1.53 -44.50 -7.12
CA ALA A 33 1.61 -43.23 -7.85
C ALA A 33 2.86 -42.42 -7.48
N TYR A 34 3.26 -42.41 -6.21
CA TYR A 34 4.36 -41.56 -5.73
C TYR A 34 5.29 -42.27 -4.72
N PRO A 35 6.11 -43.26 -5.13
CA PRO A 35 6.98 -44.00 -4.21
C PRO A 35 8.06 -43.15 -3.55
N HIS A 36 8.49 -42.09 -4.23
CA HIS A 36 9.51 -41.15 -3.76
C HIS A 36 8.98 -40.12 -2.75
N ILE A 37 7.65 -39.98 -2.63
CA ILE A 37 7.05 -39.03 -1.67
C ILE A 37 6.83 -39.77 -0.35
N PRO A 38 7.31 -39.23 0.79
CA PRO A 38 7.04 -39.82 2.10
C PRO A 38 5.53 -39.88 2.40
N LEU A 39 5.09 -40.97 3.02
CA LEU A 39 3.68 -41.17 3.39
C LEU A 39 3.14 -40.02 4.26
N SER A 40 3.97 -39.47 5.14
CA SER A 40 3.65 -38.31 5.99
C SER A 40 3.28 -37.07 5.17
N THR A 41 3.98 -36.82 4.07
CA THR A 41 3.70 -35.71 3.14
C THR A 41 2.38 -35.91 2.40
N ILE A 42 2.05 -37.15 2.00
CA ILE A 42 0.76 -37.48 1.38
C ILE A 42 -0.37 -37.28 2.39
N HIS A 43 -0.24 -37.79 3.62
CA HIS A 43 -1.20 -37.56 4.70
C HIS A 43 -1.40 -36.07 4.99
N TYR A 44 -0.31 -35.31 5.09
CA TYR A 44 -0.38 -33.87 5.30
C TYR A 44 -1.10 -33.17 4.14
N THR A 45 -0.81 -33.56 2.90
CA THR A 45 -1.44 -32.97 1.70
C THR A 45 -2.94 -33.19 1.67
N LEU A 46 -3.40 -34.42 1.92
CA LEU A 46 -4.82 -34.75 2.01
C LEU A 46 -5.51 -34.00 3.17
N ARG A 47 -4.84 -33.86 4.33
CA ARG A 47 -5.39 -33.10 5.47
C ARG A 47 -5.54 -31.62 5.16
N GLN A 48 -4.62 -31.04 4.38
CA GLN A 48 -4.65 -29.62 4.02
C GLN A 48 -5.54 -29.34 2.80
N GLU A 49 -6.08 -30.35 2.11
CA GLU A 49 -6.91 -30.19 0.91
C GLU A 49 -8.06 -29.20 1.14
N THR A 50 -8.77 -29.32 2.27
CA THR A 50 -9.90 -28.44 2.62
C THR A 50 -9.49 -26.98 2.84
N LYS A 51 -8.21 -26.72 3.14
CA LYS A 51 -7.68 -25.37 3.38
C LYS A 51 -7.03 -24.75 2.16
N ARG A 52 -6.73 -25.55 1.12
CA ARG A 52 -6.03 -25.09 -0.08
C ARG A 52 -7.00 -24.90 -1.22
N SER A 53 -6.74 -23.92 -2.07
CA SER A 53 -7.39 -23.77 -3.37
C SER A 53 -6.38 -24.16 -4.46
N HIS A 54 -6.79 -25.03 -5.40
CA HIS A 54 -5.97 -25.47 -6.55
C HIS A 54 -4.56 -26.00 -6.18
N GLY A 55 -4.43 -26.68 -5.04
CA GLY A 55 -3.14 -27.21 -4.58
C GLY A 55 -2.11 -26.16 -4.12
N ILE A 56 -2.44 -24.87 -4.12
CA ILE A 56 -1.54 -23.78 -3.71
C ILE A 56 -1.42 -23.74 -2.19
N SER A 57 -0.21 -23.54 -1.66
CA SER A 57 0.02 -23.38 -0.22
C SER A 57 -0.56 -22.05 0.24
N MET A 58 -1.19 -22.03 1.42
CA MET A 58 -1.52 -20.74 2.03
C MET A 58 -0.22 -19.99 2.34
N PRO A 59 -0.18 -18.66 2.12
CA PRO A 59 0.95 -17.85 2.55
C PRO A 59 1.13 -18.00 4.05
N ARG A 60 2.38 -18.01 4.49
CA ARG A 60 2.68 -18.02 5.92
C ARG A 60 2.25 -16.68 6.52
N LEU A 61 1.63 -16.72 7.69
CA LEU A 61 1.43 -15.52 8.47
C LEU A 61 2.80 -14.96 8.83
N GLY A 62 3.02 -13.68 8.50
CA GLY A 62 4.21 -12.96 8.92
C GLY A 62 4.23 -12.75 10.44
N GLY A 63 5.35 -12.27 10.95
CA GLY A 63 5.42 -11.79 12.32
C GLY A 63 4.50 -10.59 12.56
N PRO A 64 4.05 -10.34 13.80
CA PRO A 64 3.25 -9.17 14.12
C PRO A 64 4.01 -7.87 13.80
N ARG A 65 3.25 -6.83 13.47
CA ARG A 65 3.80 -5.48 13.23
C ARG A 65 4.31 -4.92 14.56
N LYS A 66 5.39 -4.12 14.49
CA LYS A 66 5.94 -3.42 15.67
C LYS A 66 5.13 -2.20 16.08
N LEU A 67 4.47 -1.56 15.11
CA LEU A 67 3.56 -0.44 15.35
C LEU A 67 2.15 -0.99 15.54
N THR A 68 1.46 -0.50 16.56
CA THR A 68 0.03 -0.74 16.75
C THR A 68 -0.78 0.09 15.74
N GLU A 69 -2.08 -0.19 15.60
CA GLU A 69 -2.94 0.67 14.77
C GLU A 69 -3.04 2.08 15.36
N GLU A 70 -3.06 2.24 16.68
CA GLU A 70 -3.01 3.55 17.34
C GLU A 70 -1.74 4.35 17.02
N ASP A 71 -0.58 3.69 16.91
CA ASP A 71 0.66 4.34 16.48
C ASP A 71 0.56 4.80 15.01
N ARG A 72 -0.13 4.03 14.17
CA ARG A 72 -0.36 4.36 12.75
C ARG A 72 -1.28 5.57 12.62
N ASP A 73 -2.34 5.62 13.40
CA ASP A 73 -3.27 6.74 13.44
C ASP A 73 -2.58 8.02 13.92
N ARG A 74 -1.76 7.93 14.98
CA ARG A 74 -0.92 9.07 15.44
C ARG A 74 -0.03 9.63 14.33
N VAL A 75 0.66 8.75 13.58
CA VAL A 75 1.49 9.18 12.44
C VAL A 75 0.64 9.84 11.36
N TYR A 76 -0.54 9.30 11.07
CA TYR A 76 -1.44 9.86 10.07
C TYR A 76 -1.94 11.25 10.48
N ASP A 77 -2.44 11.39 11.69
CA ASP A 77 -2.98 12.65 12.23
C ASP A 77 -1.90 13.73 12.34
N ALA A 78 -0.68 13.35 12.72
CA ALA A 78 0.46 14.26 12.76
C ALA A 78 0.78 14.85 11.38
N ILE A 79 0.71 14.02 10.32
CA ILE A 79 0.93 14.47 8.93
C ILE A 79 -0.23 15.35 8.44
N GLN A 80 -1.47 15.01 8.77
CA GLN A 80 -2.63 15.83 8.38
C GLN A 80 -2.62 17.21 9.05
N SER A 81 -2.24 17.25 10.33
CA SER A 81 -2.19 18.49 11.10
C SER A 81 -1.01 19.37 10.69
N ARG A 82 0.15 18.76 10.42
CA ARG A 82 1.38 19.46 10.03
C ARG A 82 2.00 18.78 8.80
N PRO A 83 1.62 19.17 7.57
CA PRO A 83 2.13 18.55 6.35
C PRO A 83 3.65 18.72 6.12
N ASP A 84 4.29 19.65 6.83
CA ASP A 84 5.74 19.90 6.82
C ASP A 84 6.49 19.23 7.99
N ILE A 85 5.85 18.30 8.70
CA ILE A 85 6.46 17.53 9.78
C ILE A 85 7.72 16.78 9.30
N THR A 86 8.76 16.78 10.13
CA THR A 86 10.00 16.08 9.79
C THR A 86 9.89 14.59 10.11
N ARG A 87 10.77 13.80 9.49
CA ARG A 87 10.81 12.36 9.76
C ARG A 87 11.23 12.04 11.20
N GLU A 88 11.99 12.93 11.83
CA GLU A 88 12.41 12.77 13.22
C GLU A 88 11.23 13.01 14.17
N ASP A 89 10.44 14.04 13.91
CA ASP A 89 9.22 14.30 14.67
C ASP A 89 8.25 13.11 14.58
N LEU A 90 8.07 12.52 13.39
CA LEU A 90 7.25 11.32 13.22
C LEU A 90 7.77 10.10 13.98
N LEU A 91 9.08 10.02 14.23
CA LEU A 91 9.65 8.96 15.07
C LEU A 91 9.37 9.22 16.55
N ALA A 92 9.41 10.49 16.97
CA ALA A 92 9.05 10.90 18.31
C ALA A 92 7.56 10.62 18.61
N GLU A 93 6.64 10.82 17.66
CA GLU A 93 5.20 10.52 17.83
C GLU A 93 4.90 9.05 18.16
N VAL A 94 5.80 8.14 17.76
CA VAL A 94 5.71 6.69 18.01
C VAL A 94 6.76 6.18 18.99
N ASP A 95 7.31 7.06 19.84
CA ASP A 95 8.29 6.73 20.88
C ASP A 95 9.51 5.94 20.35
N TYR A 96 9.94 6.22 19.11
CA TYR A 96 11.08 5.54 18.47
C TYR A 96 10.97 4.00 18.43
N LYS A 97 9.75 3.44 18.48
CA LYS A 97 9.49 1.99 18.37
C LYS A 97 10.05 1.37 17.09
N VAL A 98 10.19 2.18 16.05
CA VAL A 98 10.72 1.78 14.74
C VAL A 98 11.80 2.75 14.25
N LYS A 99 12.46 2.38 13.15
CA LYS A 99 13.43 3.24 12.47
C LYS A 99 12.77 4.06 11.36
N ALA A 100 13.44 5.12 10.95
CA ALA A 100 12.98 6.06 9.92
C ALA A 100 12.49 5.39 8.62
N HIS A 101 13.14 4.30 8.21
CA HIS A 101 12.74 3.55 7.01
C HIS A 101 11.39 2.83 7.17
N SER A 102 11.05 2.38 8.38
CA SER A 102 9.72 1.80 8.67
C SER A 102 8.61 2.85 8.58
N ILE A 103 8.86 4.07 9.07
CA ILE A 103 7.93 5.21 8.90
C ILE A 103 7.76 5.55 7.41
N TRP A 104 8.83 5.51 6.63
CA TRP A 104 8.73 5.70 5.18
C TRP A 104 7.87 4.62 4.51
N ARG A 105 8.06 3.33 4.87
CA ARG A 105 7.20 2.25 4.36
C ARG A 105 5.74 2.43 4.78
N LEU A 106 5.50 2.85 6.03
CA LEU A 106 4.16 3.09 6.56
C LEU A 106 3.46 4.21 5.78
N THR A 107 4.11 5.36 5.64
CA THR A 107 3.54 6.49 4.86
C THR A 107 3.35 6.11 3.40
N TYR A 108 4.22 5.26 2.84
CA TYR A 108 4.04 4.71 1.50
C TYR A 108 2.79 3.82 1.38
N GLU A 109 2.57 2.92 2.34
CA GLU A 109 1.40 2.04 2.45
C GLU A 109 0.10 2.86 2.59
N MET A 110 0.14 3.96 3.35
CA MET A 110 -0.99 4.90 3.52
C MET A 110 -1.27 5.79 2.30
N GLY A 111 -0.46 5.70 1.23
CA GLY A 111 -0.61 6.55 0.05
C GLY A 111 -0.13 8.00 0.26
N LEU A 112 0.54 8.29 1.37
CA LEU A 112 1.11 9.61 1.64
C LEU A 112 2.42 9.78 0.85
N ARG A 113 2.57 10.94 0.22
CA ARG A 113 3.73 11.27 -0.62
C ARG A 113 4.26 12.64 -0.23
N LYS A 114 5.58 12.76 -0.18
CA LYS A 114 6.24 14.04 0.03
C LYS A 114 6.15 14.88 -1.25
N TRP A 115 5.57 16.07 -1.14
CA TRP A 115 5.55 17.07 -2.19
C TRP A 115 6.36 18.29 -1.78
N ARG A 116 6.96 18.97 -2.76
CA ARG A 116 7.68 20.22 -2.50
C ARG A 116 6.65 21.32 -2.22
N LYS A 117 6.75 21.96 -1.05
CA LYS A 117 5.97 23.15 -0.73
C LYS A 117 6.41 24.29 -1.66
N MET A 118 5.50 24.79 -2.49
CA MET A 118 5.75 25.95 -3.35
C MET A 118 5.66 27.24 -2.52
N ASN A 119 6.56 28.18 -2.77
CA ASN A 119 6.45 29.51 -2.17
C ASN A 119 5.23 30.22 -2.77
N ARG A 120 4.32 30.67 -1.92
CA ARG A 120 3.11 31.39 -2.33
C ARG A 120 3.16 32.79 -1.72
N PRO A 121 2.91 33.85 -2.50
CA PRO A 121 2.78 35.19 -1.94
C PRO A 121 1.73 35.19 -0.83
N TYR A 122 2.08 35.78 0.31
CA TYR A 122 1.16 35.89 1.42
C TYR A 122 -0.04 36.75 1.01
N LEU A 123 -1.25 36.19 1.16
CA LEU A 123 -2.49 36.88 0.82
C LEU A 123 -3.15 37.36 2.10
N THR A 124 -3.16 38.68 2.32
CA THR A 124 -3.89 39.24 3.46
C THR A 124 -5.39 38.97 3.33
N PRO A 125 -6.15 38.90 4.43
CA PRO A 125 -7.60 38.68 4.38
C PRO A 125 -8.34 39.70 3.49
N ILE A 126 -7.87 40.96 3.50
CA ILE A 126 -8.42 42.04 2.67
C ILE A 126 -8.23 41.73 1.18
N TYR A 127 -7.02 41.35 0.77
CA TYR A 127 -6.76 41.00 -0.63
C TYR A 127 -7.46 39.71 -1.04
N ALA A 128 -7.60 38.73 -0.14
CA ALA A 128 -8.36 37.51 -0.39
C ALA A 128 -9.83 37.81 -0.70
N ALA A 129 -10.47 38.66 0.11
CA ALA A 129 -11.84 39.08 -0.11
C ALA A 129 -12.02 39.82 -1.44
N LYS A 130 -11.13 40.77 -1.76
CA LYS A 130 -11.15 41.50 -3.04
C LYS A 130 -11.02 40.56 -4.24
N ARG A 131 -10.08 39.61 -4.19
CA ARG A 131 -9.87 38.62 -5.26
C ARG A 131 -11.07 37.68 -5.42
N LEU A 132 -11.66 37.24 -4.31
CA LEU A 132 -12.87 36.40 -4.34
C LEU A 132 -14.05 37.16 -4.96
N ASN A 133 -14.29 38.40 -4.52
CA ASN A 133 -15.36 39.22 -5.07
C ASN A 133 -15.17 39.45 -6.57
N TRP A 134 -13.95 39.78 -7.00
CA TRP A 134 -13.62 39.91 -8.42
C TRP A 134 -13.93 38.62 -9.19
N ALA A 135 -13.47 37.47 -8.70
CA ALA A 135 -13.73 36.18 -9.34
C ALA A 135 -15.23 35.85 -9.42
N LEU A 136 -16.01 36.18 -8.38
CA LEU A 136 -17.46 35.97 -8.36
C LEU A 136 -18.18 36.91 -9.33
N THR A 137 -17.82 38.18 -9.39
CA THR A 137 -18.41 39.17 -10.31
C THR A 137 -18.26 38.74 -11.76
N TYR A 138 -17.09 38.22 -12.14
CA TYR A 138 -16.78 37.84 -13.52
C TYR A 138 -16.83 36.33 -13.79
N ARG A 139 -17.38 35.51 -12.87
CA ARG A 139 -17.42 34.04 -13.01
C ARG A 139 -18.16 33.53 -14.26
N HIS A 140 -19.06 34.35 -14.80
CA HIS A 140 -19.91 34.02 -15.93
C HIS A 140 -19.46 34.71 -17.22
N PHE A 141 -18.32 35.41 -17.21
CA PHE A 141 -17.78 35.99 -18.43
C PHE A 141 -17.42 34.90 -19.43
N THR A 142 -17.91 35.10 -20.65
CA THR A 142 -17.60 34.24 -21.80
C THR A 142 -16.27 34.65 -22.43
N PRO A 143 -15.67 33.81 -23.29
CA PRO A 143 -14.49 34.20 -24.08
C PRO A 143 -14.70 35.51 -24.86
N GLU A 144 -15.91 35.77 -25.35
CA GLU A 144 -16.29 37.00 -26.06
C GLU A 144 -16.22 38.24 -25.17
N ASP A 145 -16.60 38.11 -23.90
CA ASP A 145 -16.51 39.20 -22.92
C ASP A 145 -15.05 39.49 -22.57
N TRP A 146 -14.23 38.44 -22.38
CA TRP A 146 -12.80 38.60 -22.09
C TRP A 146 -12.02 39.22 -23.25
N LYS A 147 -12.44 39.03 -24.51
CA LYS A 147 -11.84 39.72 -25.68
C LYS A 147 -11.92 41.24 -25.59
N ARG A 148 -12.84 41.78 -24.79
CA ARG A 148 -13.01 43.23 -24.60
C ARG A 148 -12.15 43.77 -23.45
N VAL A 149 -11.48 42.89 -22.68
CA VAL A 149 -10.64 43.27 -21.54
C VAL A 149 -9.18 43.30 -21.96
N PHE A 150 -8.54 44.45 -21.77
CA PHE A 150 -7.11 44.62 -21.97
C PHE A 150 -6.38 44.55 -20.63
N TRP A 151 -5.28 43.80 -20.60
CA TRP A 151 -4.44 43.62 -19.42
C TRP A 151 -3.08 44.28 -19.65
N SER A 152 -2.59 44.99 -18.64
CA SER A 152 -1.22 45.54 -18.62
C SER A 152 -0.58 45.19 -17.29
N ASP A 153 0.68 44.79 -17.32
CA ASP A 153 1.50 44.55 -16.12
C ASP A 153 2.92 45.04 -16.40
N GLU A 154 3.65 45.39 -15.34
CA GLU A 154 5.03 45.85 -15.41
C GLU A 154 5.98 44.76 -14.94
N THR A 155 7.12 44.61 -15.62
CA THR A 155 8.14 43.63 -15.24
C THR A 155 9.50 44.29 -15.16
N THR A 156 10.29 43.91 -14.15
CA THR A 156 11.67 44.38 -14.00
C THR A 156 12.58 43.56 -14.90
N VAL A 157 13.35 44.23 -15.76
CA VAL A 157 14.37 43.61 -16.61
C VAL A 157 15.74 44.04 -16.11
N GLU A 158 16.49 43.11 -15.52
CA GLU A 158 17.87 43.35 -15.11
C GLU A 158 18.81 43.19 -16.31
N ARG A 159 19.69 44.18 -16.52
CA ARG A 159 20.78 44.10 -17.49
C ARG A 159 21.99 43.51 -16.77
N GLY A 160 22.49 42.38 -17.29
CA GLY A 160 23.65 41.67 -16.75
C GLY A 160 24.94 42.48 -16.80
#